data_AF-A0A453TEB6-F1
#
_entry.id   AF-A0A453TEB6-F1
#
_cell.length_a   1.000
_cell.length_b   1.000
_cell.length_c   1.000
_cell.angle_alpha   90.00
_cell.angle_beta   90.00
_cell.angle_gamma   90.00
#
_symmetry.space_group_name_H-M   'P 1'
#
loop_
_entity.id
_entity.type
_entity.pdbx_description
1 polymer ?
#
loop_
_entity_poly.entity_id
_entity_poly.type
_entity_poly.pdbx_seq_one_letter_code
_entity_poly.pdbx_strand_id
1 'polypeptide(L)' 'DHTPLLLDSGEATHLGNKDVFSFELAWFEREGFLDLVAREWAKDAGGRSALERWQNKIRHLRSFLRGWAKHLSGIYKVE' A
#
# COMPACT_ATOMS: atom_id res chain seq x y z
N ASP A 1 -6.69 -18.29 23.04
CA ASP A 1 -7.17 -17.29 22.08
C ASP A 1 -6.30 -16.05 22.26
N HIS A 2 -5.55 -15.64 21.25
CA HIS A 2 -4.56 -14.58 21.36
C HIS A 2 -4.77 -13.60 20.21
N THR A 3 -5.53 -12.54 20.46
CA THR A 3 -5.60 -11.37 19.58
C THR A 3 -4.32 -10.56 19.84
N PRO A 4 -3.32 -10.58 18.94
CA PRO A 4 -2.14 -9.77 19.15
C PRO A 4 -2.52 -8.31 18.91
N LEU A 5 -2.45 -7.51 19.96
CA LEU A 5 -2.65 -6.07 19.87
C LEU A 5 -1.41 -5.47 19.18
N LEU A 6 -1.64 -4.76 18.08
CA LEU A 6 -0.60 -3.97 17.43
C LEU A 6 -0.35 -2.72 18.29
N LEU A 7 0.72 -2.76 19.08
CA LEU A 7 1.21 -1.61 19.83
C LEU A 7 2.15 -0.80 18.92
N ASP A 8 1.70 0.36 18.45
CA ASP A 8 2.54 1.33 17.75
C ASP A 8 2.97 2.41 18.77
N SER A 9 4.24 2.41 19.14
CA SER A 9 4.82 3.39 20.07
C SER A 9 5.19 4.71 19.39
N GLY A 10 5.03 4.85 18.07
CA GLY A 10 5.48 6.01 17.31
C GLY A 10 7.00 6.18 17.25
N GLU A 11 7.76 5.34 17.95
CA GLU A 11 9.22 5.33 17.91
C GLU A 11 9.70 4.47 16.75
N ALA A 12 10.51 5.06 15.87
CA ALA A 12 11.15 4.35 14.79
C ALA A 12 12.07 3.26 15.37
N THR A 13 11.58 2.02 15.42
CA THR A 13 12.30 0.87 15.98
C THR A 13 13.57 0.55 15.19
N HIS A 14 13.73 1.16 14.01
CA HIS A 14 14.96 1.15 13.23
C HIS A 14 15.17 2.54 12.57
N LEU A 15 16.37 3.09 12.71
CA LEU A 15 16.92 4.15 11.86
C LEU A 15 17.03 3.62 10.41
N GLY A 16 15.92 3.43 9.70
CA GLY A 16 16.02 2.76 8.40
C GLY A 16 14.76 2.40 7.62
N ASN A 17 13.54 2.78 8.02
CA ASN A 17 12.40 2.62 7.10
C ASN A 17 11.71 3.95 6.81
N LYS A 18 12.34 4.76 5.96
CA LYS A 18 11.71 5.93 5.35
C LYS A 18 10.59 5.54 4.36
N ASP A 19 10.40 4.25 4.08
CA ASP A 19 9.45 3.71 3.10
C ASP A 19 8.23 3.03 3.77
N VAL A 20 7.76 3.56 4.90
CA VAL A 20 6.43 3.19 5.42
C VAL A 20 5.38 3.62 4.38
N PHE A 21 4.55 2.66 3.96
CA PHE A 21 3.42 2.99 3.09
C PHE A 21 2.32 3.65 3.92
N SER A 22 2.00 4.88 3.54
CA SER A 22 0.83 5.62 4.01
C SER A 22 -0.21 5.68 2.90
N PHE A 23 -1.48 5.63 3.29
CA PHE A 23 -2.61 5.81 2.39
C PHE A 23 -3.25 7.17 2.68
N GLU A 24 -3.57 7.94 1.64
CA GLU A 24 -4.21 9.25 1.80
C GLU A 24 -5.67 9.17 1.34
N LEU A 25 -6.59 9.72 2.14
CA LEU A 25 -8.01 9.78 1.79
C LEU A 25 -8.25 10.55 0.48
N ALA A 26 -7.44 11.58 0.22
CA ALA A 26 -7.49 12.37 -1.01
C ALA A 26 -7.28 11.55 -2.28
N TRP A 27 -6.73 10.34 -2.19
CA TRP A 27 -6.60 9.45 -3.35
C TRP A 27 -7.96 8.98 -3.89
N PHE A 28 -8.98 8.88 -3.03
CA PHE A 28 -10.34 8.51 -3.47
C PHE A 28 -11.00 9.58 -4.33
N GLU A 29 -10.57 10.84 -4.21
CA GLU A 29 -11.08 11.96 -4.99
C GLU A 29 -10.45 12.01 -6.40
N ARG A 30 -9.41 11.20 -6.65
CA ARG A 30 -8.75 11.11 -7.96
C ARG A 30 -9.57 10.26 -8.91
N GLU A 31 -9.88 10.82 -10.08
CA GLU A 31 -10.55 10.11 -11.16
C GLU A 31 -9.81 8.82 -11.52
N GLY A 32 -10.56 7.72 -11.65
CA GLY A 32 -10.02 6.40 -12.01
C GLY A 32 -9.21 5.70 -10.91
N PHE A 33 -9.10 6.26 -9.71
CA PHE A 33 -8.35 5.62 -8.62
C PHE A 33 -8.94 4.26 -8.21
N LEU A 34 -10.26 4.18 -8.05
CA LEU A 34 -10.94 2.93 -7.69
C LEU A 34 -10.77 1.86 -8.77
N ASP A 35 -10.85 2.23 -10.05
CA ASP A 35 -10.61 1.32 -11.17
C ASP A 35 -9.17 0.83 -11.20
N LEU A 36 -8.21 1.72 -10.91
CA LEU A 36 -6.79 1.39 -10.79
C LEU A 36 -6.55 0.39 -9.64
N VAL A 37 -7.16 0.59 -8.48
CA VAL A 37 -7.08 -0.35 -7.34
C VAL A 37 -7.72 -1.69 -7.71
N ALA A 38 -8.90 -1.69 -8.31
CA ALA A 38 -9.59 -2.91 -8.72
C ALA A 38 -8.76 -3.72 -9.73
N ARG A 39 -8.20 -3.04 -10.73
CA ARG A 39 -7.31 -3.66 -11.73
C ARG A 39 -6.07 -4.27 -11.09
N GLU A 40 -5.40 -3.55 -10.19
CA GLU A 40 -4.19 -4.04 -9.55
C GLU A 40 -4.50 -5.18 -8.57
N TRP A 41 -5.63 -5.10 -7.87
CA TRP A 41 -6.10 -6.16 -6.98
C TRP A 41 -6.49 -7.43 -7.72
N ALA A 42 -7.01 -7.33 -8.94
CA ALA A 42 -7.40 -8.48 -9.74
C ALA A 42 -6.20 -9.33 -10.20
N LYS A 43 -4.98 -8.77 -10.22
CA LYS A 43 -3.77 -9.49 -10.62
C LYS A 43 -3.52 -10.70 -9.72
N ASP A 44 -3.06 -11.78 -10.33
CA ASP A 44 -2.64 -12.95 -9.57
C ASP A 44 -1.38 -12.62 -8.76
N ALA A 45 -1.36 -13.03 -7.50
CA ALA A 45 -0.28 -12.73 -6.56
C ALA A 45 0.47 -13.99 -6.13
N GLY A 46 0.16 -15.14 -6.73
CA GLY A 46 0.74 -16.44 -6.37
C GLY A 46 0.48 -16.83 -4.91
N GLY A 47 1.04 -17.95 -4.48
CA GLY A 47 0.89 -18.48 -3.12
C GLY A 47 0.09 -19.78 -3.05
N ARG A 48 0.50 -20.66 -2.15
CA ARG A 48 -0.03 -22.03 -2.00
C ARG A 48 -1.23 -22.05 -1.07
N SER A 49 -1.24 -21.20 -0.04
CA SER A 49 -2.38 -21.04 0.87
C SER A 49 -3.18 -19.76 0.61
N ALA A 50 -4.41 -19.70 1.11
CA ALA A 50 -5.24 -18.50 1.05
C ALA A 50 -4.58 -17.31 1.77
N LEU A 51 -3.92 -17.56 2.90
CA LEU A 51 -3.20 -16.54 3.65
C LEU A 51 -2.01 -15.98 2.86
N GLU A 52 -1.19 -16.86 2.25
CA GLU A 52 -0.08 -16.43 1.40
C GLU A 52 -0.57 -15.58 0.23
N ARG A 53 -1.65 -15.99 -0.45
CA ARG A 53 -2.26 -15.23 -1.54
C ARG A 53 -2.72 -13.85 -1.09
N TRP A 54 -3.42 -13.78 0.04
CA TRP A 54 -3.88 -12.50 0.59
C TRP A 54 -2.72 -11.58 0.96
N GLN A 55 -1.71 -12.10 1.66
CA GLN A 55 -0.54 -11.31 2.02
C GLN A 55 0.22 -10.82 0.77
N ASN A 56 0.35 -11.66 -0.25
CA ASN A 56 1.01 -11.28 -1.51
C ASN A 56 0.21 -10.19 -2.24
N LYS A 57 -1.12 -10.30 -2.31
CA LYS A 57 -1.98 -9.25 -2.87
C LYS A 57 -1.80 -7.92 -2.13
N ILE A 58 -1.82 -7.93 -0.80
CA ILE A 58 -1.64 -6.72 0.01
C ILE A 58 -0.24 -6.12 -0.20
N ARG A 59 0.82 -6.93 -0.20
CA ARG A 59 2.20 -6.46 -0.46
C ARG A 59 2.32 -5.84 -1.85
N HIS A 60 1.75 -6.49 -2.86
CA HIS A 60 1.75 -6.00 -4.23
C HIS A 60 1.03 -4.65 -4.35
N LEU A 61 -0.20 -4.56 -3.85
CA LEU A 61 -1.00 -3.34 -3.90
C LEU A 61 -0.29 -2.17 -3.18
N ARG A 62 0.25 -2.40 -1.98
CA ARG A 62 1.02 -1.38 -1.23
C ARG A 62 2.29 -0.95 -1.98
N SER A 63 2.96 -1.86 -2.68
CA SER A 63 4.13 -1.54 -3.49
C SER A 63 3.77 -0.68 -4.69
N PHE A 64 2.71 -1.07 -5.40
CA PHE A 64 2.21 -0.34 -6.56
C PHE A 64 1.77 1.08 -6.18
N LEU A 65 0.94 1.21 -5.14
CA LEU A 65 0.42 2.51 -4.70
C LEU A 65 1.52 3.46 -4.21
N ARG A 66 2.61 2.95 -3.61
CA ARG A 66 3.79 3.78 -3.31
C ARG A 66 4.40 4.39 -4.57
N GLY A 67 4.55 3.60 -5.64
CA GLY A 67 5.09 4.08 -6.91
C GLY A 67 4.17 5.12 -7.56
N TRP A 68 2.87 4.83 -7.58
CA TRP A 68 1.85 5.73 -8.10
C TRP A 68 1.80 7.07 -7.36
N ALA A 69 1.84 7.06 -6.02
CA ALA A 69 1.85 8.29 -5.21
C ALA A 69 3.12 9.13 -5.43
N LYS A 70 4.29 8.49 -5.58
CA LYS A 70 5.54 9.17 -5.94
C LYS A 70 5.43 9.83 -7.33
N HIS A 71 4.81 9.16 -8.30
CA HIS A 71 4.57 9.74 -9.62
C HIS A 71 3.64 10.96 -9.55
N LEU A 72 2.54 10.86 -8.81
CA LEU A 72 1.62 11.99 -8.60
C LEU A 72 2.31 13.19 -7.95
N SER A 73 2.99 13.00 -6.82
CA SER A 73 3.70 14.09 -6.14
C SER A 73 4.82 14.70 -6.99
N GLY A 74 5.40 13.93 -7.92
CA GLY A 74 6.32 14.44 -8.93
C GLY A 74 5.63 15.33 -9.97
N ILE A 75 4.45 14.94 -10.45
CA ILE A 75 3.64 15.76 -11.38
C ILE A 75 3.29 17.11 -10.74
N TYR A 76 2.82 17.11 -9.49
CA TYR A 76 2.43 18.33 -8.76
C TYR A 76 3.58 19.27 -8.40
N LYS A 77 4.85 18.83 -8.50
CA LYS A 77 6.02 19.69 -8.25
C LYS A 77 6.56 20.36 -9.51
N VAL A 78 6.11 19.94 -10.69
CA VAL A 78 6.55 20.47 -11.98
C VAL A 78 5.61 21.57 -12.49
N GLU A 79 4.39 21.65 -11.94
CA GLU A 79 3.48 22.79 -12.06
C GLU A 79 3.80 23.89 -11.04
#